data_AF-A0A914YJ54-F1
#
_entry.id   AF-A0A914YJ54-F1
#
_cell.length_a   1.000
_cell.length_b   1.000
_cell.length_c   1.000
_cell.angle_alpha   90.00
_cell.angle_beta   90.00
_cell.angle_gamma   90.00
#
_symmetry.space_group_name_H-M   'P 1'
#
loop_
_entity.id
_entity.type
_entity.pdbx_description
1 polymer ?
#
loop_
_entity_poly.entity_id
_entity_poly.type
_entity_poly.pdbx_seq_one_letter_code
_entity_poly.pdbx_strand_id
1 'polypeptide(L)'
;MKTDVVRFAVPDEKVSWNVKWDDYKPVEFNSDKLKGKEWADPENLKGIKFNQIDGKLNRKSHMGDYKLDESGAPINPEGRTGLRGRGVLGRFGPNHAVDPLVSRFNNGKLQYIAIERSDTGLQFLLSFLTVHVY
;
A
#
# COMPACT_ATOMS: atom_id res chain seq x y z
N MET A 1 6.41 11.36 -6.23
CA MET A 1 7.25 11.92 -5.15
C MET A 1 8.40 10.96 -4.92
N LYS A 2 9.64 11.43 -4.97
CA LYS A 2 10.83 10.61 -4.72
C LYS A 2 11.37 10.95 -3.33
N THR A 3 11.86 9.93 -2.63
CA THR A 3 12.61 10.07 -1.37
C THR A 3 13.97 9.42 -1.59
N ASP A 4 14.99 9.91 -0.88
CA ASP A 4 16.34 9.34 -0.92
C ASP A 4 16.50 8.15 0.06
N VAL A 5 15.40 7.73 0.72
CA VAL A 5 15.40 6.55 1.58
C VAL A 5 15.62 5.29 0.76
N VAL A 6 16.69 4.57 1.09
CA VAL A 6 17.06 3.30 0.47
C VAL A 6 16.48 2.14 1.28
N ARG A 7 15.81 1.22 0.59
CA ARG A 7 15.25 0.01 1.19
C ARG A 7 16.37 -0.96 1.58
N PHE A 8 16.15 -1.72 2.65
CA PHE A 8 16.97 -2.88 2.95
C PHE A 8 16.82 -3.91 1.82
N ALA A 9 17.93 -4.43 1.31
CA ALA A 9 17.91 -5.39 0.22
C ALA A 9 17.21 -6.69 0.65
N VAL A 10 16.18 -7.10 -0.09
CA VAL A 10 15.45 -8.35 0.15
C VAL A 10 15.69 -9.28 -1.04
N PRO A 11 16.55 -10.31 -0.90
CA PRO A 11 16.67 -11.37 -1.90
C PRO A 11 15.33 -12.09 -2.11
N ASP A 12 15.09 -12.59 -3.31
CA ASP A 12 13.81 -13.22 -3.69
C ASP A 12 13.45 -14.39 -2.76
N GLU A 13 14.44 -15.19 -2.35
CA GLU A 13 14.27 -16.31 -1.43
C GLU A 13 13.94 -15.89 0.01
N LYS A 14 14.06 -14.60 0.33
CA LYS A 14 13.77 -14.02 1.64
C LYS A 14 12.51 -13.15 1.67
N VAL A 15 11.80 -13.00 0.54
CA VAL A 15 10.56 -12.23 0.47
C VAL A 15 9.49 -12.80 1.43
N SER A 16 9.29 -14.13 1.42
CA SER A 16 8.25 -14.76 2.24
C SER A 16 8.51 -14.64 3.75
N TRP A 17 7.51 -14.19 4.50
CA TRP A 17 7.55 -14.13 5.97
C TRP A 17 7.76 -15.49 6.65
N ASN A 18 7.42 -16.60 5.97
CA ASN A 18 7.64 -17.95 6.49
C ASN A 18 9.12 -18.34 6.52
N VAL A 19 9.97 -17.61 5.78
CA VAL A 19 11.42 -17.79 5.82
C VAL A 19 11.96 -17.01 7.01
N LYS A 20 12.58 -17.74 7.95
CA LYS A 20 13.27 -17.15 9.09
C LYS A 20 14.42 -16.26 8.60
N TRP A 21 14.48 -15.04 9.14
CA TRP A 21 15.53 -14.08 8.81
C TRP A 21 15.75 -13.10 9.96
N ASP A 22 16.58 -13.49 10.90
CA ASP A 22 16.82 -12.73 12.13
C ASP A 22 17.59 -11.42 11.87
N ASP A 23 18.41 -11.39 10.81
CA ASP A 23 19.15 -10.20 10.39
C ASP A 23 18.33 -9.20 9.57
N TYR A 24 17.04 -9.46 9.34
CA TYR A 24 16.17 -8.55 8.61
C TYR A 24 15.93 -7.25 9.39
N LYS A 25 16.60 -6.18 8.97
CA LYS A 25 16.58 -4.85 9.63
C LYS A 25 16.17 -3.76 8.64
N PRO A 26 14.90 -3.75 8.19
CA PRO A 26 14.40 -2.74 7.26
C PRO A 26 14.46 -1.33 7.86
N VAL A 27 14.71 -0.34 7.00
CA VAL A 27 14.70 1.08 7.38
C VAL A 27 13.26 1.52 7.65
N GLU A 28 13.03 2.29 8.71
CA GLU A 28 11.72 2.88 8.98
C GLU A 28 11.57 4.22 8.26
N PHE A 29 10.45 4.40 7.56
CA PHE A 29 10.13 5.65 6.89
C PHE A 29 8.62 5.95 6.92
N ASN A 30 8.29 7.14 7.42
CA ASN A 30 6.97 7.76 7.32
C ASN A 30 7.16 9.18 6.79
N SER A 31 6.47 9.55 5.71
CA SER A 31 6.63 10.86 5.09
C SER A 31 6.09 11.98 5.99
N ASP A 32 6.85 13.04 6.19
CA ASP A 32 6.42 14.22 6.95
C ASP A 32 5.14 14.87 6.41
N LYS A 33 4.82 14.65 5.13
CA LYS A 33 3.58 15.17 4.51
C LYS A 33 2.31 14.54 5.09
N LEU A 34 2.44 13.42 5.80
CA LEU A 34 1.32 12.74 6.47
C LEU A 34 0.95 13.39 7.81
N LYS A 35 1.87 14.14 8.42
CA LYS A 35 1.66 14.73 9.75
C LYS A 35 0.51 15.73 9.70
N GLY A 36 -0.46 15.54 10.61
CA GLY A 36 -1.64 16.40 10.75
C GLY A 36 -2.67 16.29 9.62
N LYS A 37 -2.60 15.29 8.74
CA LYS A 37 -3.60 15.09 7.69
C LYS A 37 -4.76 14.24 8.19
N GLU A 38 -5.99 14.72 8.02
CA GLU A 38 -7.21 13.97 8.41
C GLU A 38 -7.36 12.63 7.68
N TRP A 39 -6.84 12.55 6.45
CA TRP A 39 -6.85 11.34 5.64
C TRP A 39 -5.71 10.36 5.98
N ALA A 40 -4.78 10.73 6.86
CA ALA A 40 -3.69 9.88 7.31
C ALA A 40 -3.95 9.33 8.72
N ASP A 41 -3.43 8.15 9.01
CA ASP A 41 -3.47 7.59 10.36
C ASP A 41 -2.50 8.35 11.30
N PRO A 42 -2.79 8.38 12.61
CA PRO A 42 -1.80 8.82 13.59
C PRO A 42 -0.57 7.90 13.59
N GLU A 43 0.56 8.40 14.10
CA GLU A 43 1.77 7.57 14.29
C GLU A 43 1.55 6.52 15.40
N ASN A 44 0.80 6.88 16.44
CA ASN A 44 0.41 5.95 17.49
C ASN A 44 -0.74 5.04 17.02
N LEU A 45 -0.46 3.75 16.89
CA LEU A 45 -1.42 2.74 16.43
C LEU A 45 -2.46 2.33 17.48
N LYS A 46 -2.29 2.75 18.73
CA LYS A 46 -3.17 2.36 19.83
C LYS A 46 -4.61 2.79 19.54
N GLY A 47 -5.53 1.83 19.58
CA GLY A 47 -6.95 2.05 19.35
C GLY A 47 -7.39 1.90 17.89
N ILE A 48 -6.45 1.75 16.94
CA ILE A 48 -6.79 1.41 15.56
C ILE A 48 -7.29 -0.03 15.50
N LYS A 49 -8.44 -0.22 14.85
CA LYS A 49 -9.09 -1.53 14.70
C LYS A 49 -8.77 -2.16 13.35
N PHE A 50 -7.64 -2.86 13.27
CA PHE A 50 -7.23 -3.59 12.06
C PHE A 50 -8.11 -4.81 11.77
N ASN A 51 -8.09 -5.29 10.51
CA ASN A 51 -8.88 -6.41 9.99
C ASN A 51 -10.41 -6.26 10.17
N GLN A 52 -10.92 -5.03 10.30
CA GLN A 52 -12.35 -4.76 10.44
C GLN A 52 -12.73 -3.36 9.93
N ILE A 53 -14.01 -3.02 10.04
CA ILE A 53 -14.48 -1.64 9.83
C ILE A 53 -14.21 -0.84 11.10
N ASP A 54 -13.39 0.21 10.97
CA ASP A 54 -12.98 1.11 12.03
C ASP A 54 -13.67 2.47 11.85
N GLY A 55 -14.88 2.60 12.39
CA GLY A 55 -15.74 3.76 12.16
C GLY A 55 -16.12 3.90 10.69
N LYS A 56 -15.57 4.91 10.01
CA LYS A 56 -15.79 5.15 8.57
C LYS A 56 -14.70 4.53 7.68
N LEU A 57 -13.64 3.99 8.26
CA LEU A 57 -12.52 3.42 7.52
C LEU A 57 -12.69 1.92 7.41
N ASN A 58 -12.70 1.40 6.19
CA ASN A 58 -12.54 -0.03 5.95
C ASN A 58 -11.06 -0.38 6.05
N ARG A 59 -10.67 -1.15 7.08
CA ARG A 59 -9.30 -1.63 7.27
C ARG A 59 -9.14 -3.11 6.93
N LYS A 60 -10.15 -3.75 6.34
CA LYS A 60 -10.06 -5.14 5.89
C LYS A 60 -9.32 -5.22 4.56
N SER A 61 -8.44 -6.21 4.42
CA SER A 61 -7.88 -6.53 3.10
C SER A 61 -8.85 -7.38 2.29
N HIS A 62 -8.77 -7.28 0.96
CA HIS A 62 -9.44 -8.22 0.05
C HIS A 62 -8.70 -9.55 -0.07
N MET A 63 -7.48 -9.64 0.47
CA MET A 63 -6.65 -10.85 0.53
C MET A 63 -6.86 -11.68 1.81
N GLY A 64 -7.88 -11.34 2.62
CA GLY A 64 -8.10 -11.93 3.94
C GLY A 64 -7.37 -11.18 5.05
N ASP A 65 -7.46 -11.69 6.27
CA ASP A 65 -6.87 -11.04 7.44
C ASP A 65 -5.35 -11.03 7.37
N TYR A 66 -4.74 -9.88 7.62
CA TYR A 66 -3.30 -9.73 7.70
C TYR A 66 -2.81 -9.80 9.14
N LYS A 67 -1.56 -10.24 9.33
CA LYS A 67 -0.93 -10.33 10.64
C LYS A 67 -0.50 -8.95 11.13
N LEU A 68 -0.42 -8.79 12.45
CA LEU A 68 0.21 -7.65 13.09
C LEU A 68 1.56 -8.08 13.66
N ASP A 69 2.54 -7.18 13.64
CA ASP A 69 3.83 -7.39 14.31
C ASP A 69 3.74 -7.08 15.82
N GLU A 70 4.85 -7.23 16.52
CA GLU A 70 4.95 -7.02 17.97
C GLU A 70 4.64 -5.56 18.39
N SER A 71 4.78 -4.60 17.47
CA SER A 71 4.42 -3.20 17.70
C SER A 71 2.92 -2.91 17.44
N GLY A 72 2.18 -3.90 16.95
CA GLY A 72 0.80 -3.77 16.51
C GLY A 72 0.65 -3.23 15.09
N ALA A 73 1.74 -3.10 14.33
CA ALA A 73 1.69 -2.64 12.94
C ALA A 73 1.33 -3.78 11.98
N PRO A 74 0.55 -3.51 10.92
CA PRO A 74 0.18 -4.53 9.94
C PRO A 74 1.36 -4.99 9.10
N ILE A 75 1.44 -6.31 8.89
CA ILE A 75 2.44 -6.97 8.05
C ILE A 75 1.84 -7.18 6.65
N ASN A 76 2.58 -6.82 5.61
CA ASN A 76 2.17 -7.05 4.22
C ASN A 76 1.97 -8.55 3.96
N PRO A 77 0.78 -8.98 3.50
CA PRO A 77 0.53 -10.38 3.21
C PRO A 77 1.45 -10.97 2.14
N GLU A 78 1.98 -10.14 1.22
CA GLU A 78 2.80 -10.60 0.08
C GLU A 78 4.30 -10.77 0.40
N GLY A 79 4.76 -10.39 1.59
CA GLY A 79 6.16 -10.57 2.00
C GLY A 79 6.87 -9.27 2.40
N ARG A 80 8.18 -9.38 2.61
CA ARG A 80 9.09 -8.29 3.01
C ARG A 80 9.39 -7.36 1.84
N THR A 81 9.38 -6.05 2.06
CA THR A 81 9.77 -5.06 1.04
C THR A 81 11.01 -4.23 1.38
N GLY A 82 11.66 -4.52 2.51
CA GLY A 82 12.86 -3.81 2.95
C GLY A 82 12.59 -2.43 3.57
N LEU A 83 11.33 -2.11 3.89
CA LEU A 83 10.93 -0.86 4.53
C LEU A 83 9.90 -1.11 5.65
N ARG A 84 10.03 -0.41 6.77
CA ARG A 84 9.02 -0.27 7.83
C ARG A 84 8.37 1.11 7.75
N GLY A 85 7.21 1.26 8.38
CA GLY A 85 6.42 2.50 8.31
C GLY A 85 5.68 2.68 6.96
N ARG A 86 4.75 3.63 6.90
CA ARG A 86 3.80 3.79 5.77
C ARG A 86 4.42 4.31 4.49
N GLY A 87 5.66 4.77 4.54
CA GLY A 87 6.24 5.57 3.48
C GLY A 87 5.36 6.79 3.21
N VAL A 88 4.76 6.85 2.02
CA VAL A 88 3.89 7.95 1.59
C VAL A 88 2.39 7.63 1.68
N LEU A 89 2.02 6.43 2.13
CA LEU A 89 0.64 6.00 2.23
C LEU A 89 -0.05 6.61 3.46
N GLY A 90 -1.32 6.98 3.31
CA GLY A 90 -2.08 7.60 4.40
C GLY A 90 -2.34 6.63 5.55
N ARG A 91 -2.68 5.38 5.23
CA ARG A 91 -3.14 4.39 6.21
C ARG A 91 -2.10 3.31 6.47
N PHE A 92 -2.06 2.81 7.70
CA PHE A 92 -1.40 1.54 8.00
C PHE A 92 -2.27 0.39 7.49
N GLY A 93 -1.66 -0.57 6.79
CA GLY A 93 -2.35 -1.69 6.16
C GLY A 93 -2.93 -1.33 4.79
N PRO A 94 -4.10 -1.87 4.41
CA PRO A 94 -4.71 -1.63 3.10
C PRO A 94 -4.99 -0.15 2.84
N ASN A 95 -4.59 0.34 1.65
CA ASN A 95 -4.94 1.66 1.13
C ASN A 95 -5.81 1.47 -0.12
N HIS A 96 -7.12 1.37 0.10
CA HIS A 96 -8.09 1.05 -0.94
C HIS A 96 -8.12 2.11 -2.04
N ALA A 97 -8.08 1.65 -3.29
CA ALA A 97 -8.28 2.44 -4.49
C ALA A 97 -9.40 1.80 -5.33
N VAL A 98 -9.93 2.55 -6.27
CA VAL A 98 -10.97 2.09 -7.21
C VAL A 98 -10.57 2.50 -8.61
N ASP A 99 -10.71 1.55 -9.52
CA ASP A 99 -10.27 1.62 -10.90
C ASP A 99 -11.46 1.44 -11.83
N PRO A 100 -12.23 2.51 -12.12
CA PRO A 100 -13.43 2.37 -12.92
C PRO A 100 -13.08 2.21 -14.41
N LEU A 101 -13.47 1.06 -14.97
CA LEU A 101 -13.36 0.79 -16.40
C LEU A 101 -14.67 1.17 -17.11
N VAL A 102 -14.64 2.27 -17.87
CA VAL A 102 -15.75 2.66 -18.74
C VAL A 102 -15.43 2.25 -20.16
N SER A 103 -16.25 1.37 -20.74
CA SER A 103 -16.06 0.86 -22.10
C SER A 103 -17.33 0.97 -22.95
N ARG A 104 -17.18 1.08 -24.27
CA ARG A 104 -18.26 0.99 -25.26
C ARG A 104 -17.82 0.23 -26.50
N PHE A 105 -18.77 -0.32 -27.25
CA PHE A 105 -18.53 -0.79 -28.61
C PHE A 105 -18.84 0.34 -29.60
N ASN A 106 -17.97 0.50 -30.60
CA ASN A 106 -18.17 1.43 -31.72
C ASN A 106 -17.60 0.80 -32.99
N ASN A 107 -18.44 0.61 -34.02
CA ASN A 107 -18.08 -0.02 -35.29
C ASN A 107 -17.31 -1.35 -35.13
N GLY A 108 -17.81 -2.23 -34.25
CA GLY A 108 -17.19 -3.53 -33.99
C GLY A 108 -15.89 -3.48 -33.18
N LYS A 109 -15.47 -2.31 -32.67
CA LYS A 109 -14.27 -2.15 -31.84
C LYS A 109 -14.65 -1.78 -30.41
N LEU A 110 -14.03 -2.43 -29.43
CA LEU A 110 -14.11 -2.04 -28.03
C LEU A 110 -13.27 -0.77 -27.83
N GLN A 111 -13.88 0.25 -27.23
CA GLN A 111 -13.25 1.50 -26.83
C GLN A 111 -13.38 1.66 -25.32
N TYR A 112 -12.43 2.33 -24.69
CA TYR A 112 -12.45 2.64 -23.27
C TYR A 112 -11.96 4.06 -23.01
N ILE A 113 -12.32 4.62 -21.87
CA ILE A 113 -11.79 5.89 -21.39
C ILE A 113 -10.46 5.62 -20.69
N ALA A 114 -9.43 6.36 -21.08
CA ALA A 114 -8.13 6.38 -20.42
C ALA A 114 -7.77 7.82 -20.06
N ILE A 115 -6.95 7.97 -19.02
CA ILE A 115 -6.34 9.25 -18.65
C ILE A 115 -4.83 9.17 -18.86
N GLU A 116 -4.24 10.27 -19.30
CA GLU A 116 -2.80 10.44 -19.29
C GLU A 116 -2.41 11.28 -18.08
N ARG A 117 -1.52 10.73 -17.25
CA ARG A 117 -1.13 11.44 -16.03
C ARG A 117 -0.05 12.47 -16.34
N SER A 118 -0.26 13.71 -15.91
CA SER A 118 0.70 14.80 -16.09
C SER A 118 2.03 14.58 -15.35
N ASP A 119 2.05 13.77 -14.29
CA ASP A 119 3.24 13.54 -13.47
C ASP A 119 4.20 12.49 -14.04
N THR A 120 3.73 11.63 -14.94
CA THR A 120 4.49 10.50 -15.47
C THR A 120 4.41 10.37 -16.99
N GLY A 121 3.45 11.01 -17.65
CA GLY A 121 3.16 10.83 -19.08
C GLY A 121 2.59 9.45 -19.43
N LEU A 122 2.31 8.62 -18.43
CA LEU A 122 1.80 7.27 -18.62
C LEU A 122 0.27 7.31 -18.81
N GLN A 123 -0.20 6.58 -19.83
CA GLN A 123 -1.62 6.34 -20.06
C GLN A 123 -2.08 5.15 -19.22
N PHE A 124 -3.13 5.39 -18.44
CA PHE A 124 -3.78 4.36 -17.66
C PHE A 124 -5.21 4.23 -18.17
N LEU A 125 -5.59 3.02 -18.62
CA LEU A 125 -6.88 2.47 -18.19
C LEU A 125 -6.90 2.68 -16.67
N LEU A 126 -7.91 3.29 -16.07
CA LEU A 126 -7.97 3.38 -14.61
C LEU A 126 -7.83 1.96 -14.05
N SER A 127 -6.60 1.62 -13.68
CA SER A 127 -6.08 0.34 -13.22
C SER A 127 -4.73 0.66 -12.57
N PHE A 128 -4.79 1.12 -11.33
CA PHE A 128 -3.67 1.02 -10.41
C PHE A 128 -4.04 0.03 -9.32
N LEU A 129 -3.53 -1.19 -9.47
CA LEU A 129 -3.22 -1.99 -8.29
C LEU A 129 -2.30 -1.15 -7.41
N THR A 130 -2.81 -0.67 -6.28
CA THR A 130 -1.99 -0.20 -5.18
C THR A 130 -1.14 -1.39 -4.72
N VAL A 131 0.09 -1.48 -5.21
CA VAL A 131 1.08 -2.41 -4.65
C VAL A 131 1.48 -1.86 -3.29
N HIS A 132 1.20 -2.68 -2.28
CA HIS A 132 1.38 -2.37 -0.87
C HIS A 132 2.88 -2.21 -0.56
N VAL A 133 3.24 -1.22 0.25
CA VAL A 133 4.58 -1.09 0.84
C VAL A 133 4.50 -1.53 2.28
N TYR A 134 4.96 -2.75 2.59
CA TYR A 134 5.72 -3.18 3.79
C TYR A 134 6.44 -4.48 3.48
#